data_AF-I7LEQ8-F1
#
_entry.id   AF-I7LEQ8-F1
#
_cell.length_a   1.000
_cell.length_b   1.000
_cell.length_c   1.000
_cell.angle_alpha   90.00
_cell.angle_beta   90.00
_cell.angle_gamma   90.00
#
_symmetry.space_group_name_H-M   'P 1'
#
loop_
_entity.id
_entity.type
_entity.pdbx_description
1 polymer ?
#
loop_
_entity_poly.entity_id
_entity_poly.type
_entity_poly.pdbx_seq_one_letter_code
_entity_poly.pdbx_strand_id
1 'polypeptide(L)'
;MLNFQFVAKKNNHKQETHQLLEKFYESFFIDMYNELNIDPYRPLRDAIANVLYKFTIDDHPMAYTGKLVMYIESKLVLEDLHLTNEQREILNQLRQLTKNINLSFVYQSPLTSFDQFVN
;
A
#
# COMPACT_ATOMS: atom_id res chain seq x y z
N MET A 1 -10.78 0.26 -31.24
CA MET A 1 -10.15 -0.90 -30.57
C MET A 1 -9.15 -0.52 -29.47
N LEU A 2 -8.31 0.52 -29.64
CA LEU A 2 -7.32 0.94 -28.63
C LEU A 2 -7.89 1.27 -27.22
N ASN A 3 -9.06 1.91 -27.14
CA ASN A 3 -9.66 2.28 -25.84
C ASN A 3 -10.07 1.09 -24.99
N PHE A 4 -10.53 -0.01 -25.59
CA PHE A 4 -11.00 -1.17 -24.84
C PHE A 4 -9.84 -1.93 -24.18
N GLN A 5 -8.72 -2.08 -24.91
CA GLN A 5 -7.50 -2.69 -24.36
C GLN A 5 -6.90 -1.85 -23.22
N PHE A 6 -6.96 -0.53 -23.32
CA PHE A 6 -6.45 0.37 -22.28
C PHE A 6 -7.29 0.30 -20.99
N VAL A 7 -8.62 0.27 -21.12
CA VAL A 7 -9.54 0.12 -19.98
C VAL A 7 -9.40 -1.27 -19.34
N ALA A 8 -9.32 -2.33 -20.14
CA ALA A 8 -9.11 -3.69 -19.64
C ALA A 8 -7.77 -3.82 -18.87
N LYS A 9 -6.69 -3.22 -19.38
CA LYS A 9 -5.39 -3.21 -18.72
C LYS A 9 -5.42 -2.45 -17.38
N LYS A 10 -6.10 -1.30 -17.32
CA LYS A 10 -6.28 -0.54 -16.08
C LYS A 10 -7.09 -1.31 -15.02
N ASN A 11 -8.16 -1.97 -15.44
CA ASN A 11 -8.98 -2.79 -14.54
C ASN A 11 -8.18 -3.97 -14.00
N ASN A 12 -7.32 -4.57 -14.83
CA ASN A 12 -6.44 -5.66 -14.41
C ASN A 12 -5.41 -5.19 -13.36
N HIS A 13 -4.74 -4.05 -13.60
CA HIS A 13 -3.80 -3.50 -12.62
C HIS A 13 -4.46 -3.16 -11.28
N LYS A 14 -5.70 -2.64 -11.30
CA LYS A 14 -6.46 -2.34 -10.08
C LYS A 14 -6.74 -3.61 -9.27
N GLN A 15 -7.21 -4.66 -9.95
CA GLN A 15 -7.49 -5.94 -9.30
C GLN A 15 -6.22 -6.60 -8.75
N GLU A 16 -5.13 -6.61 -9.53
CA GLU A 16 -3.82 -7.12 -9.11
C GLU A 16 -3.29 -6.36 -7.88
N THR A 17 -3.42 -5.03 -7.89
CA THR A 17 -3.02 -4.19 -6.75
C THR A 17 -3.83 -4.51 -5.50
N HIS A 18 -5.14 -4.73 -5.63
CA HIS A 18 -6.00 -5.11 -4.50
C HIS A 18 -5.55 -6.44 -3.89
N GLN A 19 -5.35 -7.46 -4.72
CA GLN A 19 -4.91 -8.80 -4.28
C GLN A 19 -3.52 -8.76 -3.61
N LEU A 20 -2.60 -7.95 -4.13
CA LEU A 20 -1.29 -7.76 -3.50
C LEU A 20 -1.39 -7.06 -2.15
N LEU A 21 -2.30 -6.10 -1.98
CA LEU A 21 -2.52 -5.45 -0.68
C LEU A 21 -3.14 -6.40 0.34
N GLU A 22 -4.09 -7.26 -0.06
CA GLU A 22 -4.65 -8.29 0.82
C GLU A 22 -3.54 -9.23 1.32
N LYS A 23 -2.71 -9.74 0.41
CA LYS A 23 -1.53 -10.56 0.77
C LYS A 23 -0.55 -9.80 1.67
N PHE A 24 -0.31 -8.52 1.37
CA PHE A 24 0.60 -7.72 2.16
C PHE A 24 0.07 -7.59 3.59
N TYR A 25 -1.21 -7.26 3.75
CA TYR A 25 -1.88 -7.16 5.05
C TYR A 25 -1.79 -8.48 5.83
N GLU A 26 -2.11 -9.60 5.19
CA GLU A 26 -2.06 -10.93 5.79
C GLU A 26 -0.64 -11.33 6.24
N SER A 27 0.40 -10.93 5.51
CA SER A 27 1.80 -11.24 5.86
C SER A 27 2.24 -10.70 7.23
N PHE A 28 1.59 -9.66 7.77
CA PHE A 28 1.89 -9.13 9.10
C PHE A 28 1.45 -10.06 10.23
N PHE A 29 0.65 -11.10 9.94
CA PHE A 29 0.14 -12.05 10.91
C PHE A 29 0.88 -13.40 10.89
N ILE A 30 1.64 -13.70 9.83
CA ILE A 30 2.17 -15.05 9.59
C ILE A 30 3.51 -15.31 10.29
N ASP A 31 4.41 -14.32 10.41
CA ASP A 31 5.78 -14.63 10.86
C ASP A 31 6.50 -13.53 11.67
N MET A 32 5.94 -12.34 11.80
CA MET A 32 6.78 -11.20 12.18
C MET A 32 6.95 -11.01 13.70
N TYR A 33 6.05 -11.51 14.55
CA TYR A 33 6.01 -11.08 15.95
C TYR A 33 5.36 -12.08 16.92
N ASN A 34 6.18 -12.76 17.73
CA ASN A 34 5.80 -12.98 19.13
C ASN A 34 5.27 -11.63 19.67
N GLU A 35 4.13 -11.63 20.34
CA GLU A 35 3.27 -10.47 20.68
C GLU A 35 3.98 -9.21 21.25
N LEU A 36 5.24 -9.30 21.62
CA LEU A 36 6.06 -8.28 22.28
C LEU A 36 6.66 -7.21 21.35
N ASN A 37 6.60 -7.36 20.03
CA ASN A 37 7.46 -6.56 19.16
C ASN A 37 6.73 -6.02 17.90
N ILE A 38 5.41 -6.27 17.78
CA ILE A 38 4.56 -5.85 16.64
C ILE A 38 4.23 -4.36 16.63
N ASP A 39 4.41 -3.67 17.76
CA ASP A 39 4.05 -2.26 17.94
C ASP A 39 4.63 -1.32 16.86
N PRO A 40 5.90 -1.45 16.44
CA PRO A 40 6.46 -0.61 15.38
C PRO A 40 5.86 -0.85 13.99
N TYR A 41 5.28 -2.04 13.74
CA TYR A 41 4.73 -2.43 12.44
C TYR A 41 3.22 -2.22 12.36
N ARG A 42 2.56 -2.02 13.51
CA ARG A 42 1.12 -1.69 13.59
C ARG A 42 0.75 -0.50 12.69
N PRO A 43 1.49 0.63 12.67
CA PRO A 43 1.17 1.75 11.77
C PRO A 43 1.27 1.40 10.28
N LEU A 44 2.11 0.43 9.90
CA LEU A 44 2.21 -0.03 8.51
C LEU A 44 0.99 -0.87 8.14
N ARG A 45 0.65 -1.84 8.99
CA ARG A 45 -0.50 -2.72 8.83
C ARG A 45 -1.81 -1.93 8.77
N ASP A 46 -2.01 -1.00 9.69
CA ASP A 46 -3.25 -0.21 9.77
C ASP A 46 -3.37 0.72 8.54
N ALA A 47 -2.25 1.21 7.99
CA ALA A 47 -2.26 2.00 6.76
C ALA A 47 -2.67 1.14 5.56
N ILE A 48 -2.18 -0.10 5.47
CA ILE A 48 -2.61 -1.06 4.45
C ILE A 48 -4.12 -1.31 4.56
N ALA A 49 -4.65 -1.54 5.77
CA ALA A 49 -6.08 -1.75 6.00
C ALA A 49 -6.92 -0.55 5.52
N ASN A 50 -6.49 0.67 5.82
CA ASN A 50 -7.16 1.88 5.32
C ASN A 50 -7.14 1.97 3.79
N VAL A 51 -6.03 1.62 3.14
CA VAL A 51 -6.00 1.58 1.67
C VAL A 51 -6.89 0.49 1.09
N LEU A 52 -6.99 -0.69 1.72
CA LEU A 52 -7.96 -1.71 1.32
C LEU A 52 -9.39 -1.19 1.41
N TYR A 53 -9.74 -0.42 2.44
CA TYR A 53 -11.04 0.23 2.53
C TYR A 53 -11.29 1.20 1.36
N LYS A 54 -10.27 1.92 0.88
CA LYS A 54 -10.37 2.75 -0.35
C LYS A 54 -10.75 1.96 -1.60
N PHE A 55 -10.37 0.69 -1.69
CA PHE A 55 -10.84 -0.19 -2.76
C PHE A 55 -12.32 -0.54 -2.60
N THR A 56 -12.78 -0.76 -1.36
CA THR A 56 -14.18 -1.07 -1.06
C THR A 56 -15.12 0.08 -1.43
N ILE A 57 -14.71 1.33 -1.19
CA ILE A 57 -15.52 2.53 -1.47
C ILE A 57 -15.20 3.21 -2.82
N ASP A 58 -14.26 2.64 -3.60
CA ASP A 58 -13.74 3.19 -4.86
C ASP A 58 -13.21 4.64 -4.78
N ASP A 59 -12.68 5.03 -3.62
CA ASP A 59 -12.11 6.38 -3.40
C ASP A 59 -10.62 6.41 -3.79
N HIS A 60 -10.36 6.69 -5.06
CA HIS A 60 -9.01 6.82 -5.64
C HIS A 60 -8.00 5.76 -5.17
N PRO A 61 -8.37 4.46 -5.08
CA PRO A 61 -7.61 3.45 -4.34
C PRO A 61 -6.16 3.33 -4.81
N MET A 62 -5.94 3.40 -6.12
CA MET A 62 -4.61 3.27 -6.71
C MET A 62 -3.67 4.44 -6.36
N ALA A 63 -4.21 5.65 -6.19
CA ALA A 63 -3.43 6.80 -5.73
C ALA A 63 -3.07 6.64 -4.25
N TYR A 64 -4.01 6.18 -3.42
CA TYR A 64 -3.73 5.82 -2.03
C TYR A 64 -2.70 4.68 -1.91
N THR A 65 -2.69 3.70 -2.82
CA THR A 65 -1.63 2.69 -2.85
C THR A 65 -0.26 3.28 -3.16
N GLY A 66 -0.14 4.16 -4.17
CA GLY A 66 1.14 4.81 -4.47
C GLY A 66 1.67 5.62 -3.29
N LYS A 67 0.77 6.30 -2.58
CA LYS A 67 1.06 7.03 -1.34
C LYS A 67 1.52 6.09 -0.21
N LEU A 68 0.86 4.94 -0.05
CA LEU A 68 1.21 3.91 0.93
C LEU A 68 2.62 3.35 0.71
N VAL A 69 3.00 3.08 -0.54
CA VAL A 69 4.37 2.63 -0.88
C VAL A 69 5.41 3.60 -0.34
N MET A 70 5.22 4.90 -0.60
CA MET A 70 6.13 5.95 -0.13
C MET A 70 6.15 6.09 1.40
N TYR A 71 4.97 5.99 2.04
CA TYR A 71 4.85 6.00 3.49
C TYR A 71 5.63 4.83 4.13
N ILE A 72 5.43 3.61 3.63
CA ILE A 72 6.12 2.41 4.14
C ILE A 72 7.63 2.57 3.96
N GLU A 73 8.11 2.90 2.77
CA GLU A 73 9.55 3.09 2.52
C GLU A 73 10.18 4.14 3.44
N SER A 74 9.47 5.26 3.67
CA SER A 74 9.93 6.30 4.58
C SER A 74 9.99 5.80 6.03
N LYS A 75 8.98 5.05 6.47
CA LYS A 75 8.93 4.46 7.81
C LYS A 75 10.03 3.44 8.04
N LEU A 76 10.31 2.57 7.06
CA LEU A 76 11.39 1.59 7.16
C LEU A 76 12.75 2.26 7.40
N VAL A 77 13.03 3.36 6.67
CA VAL A 77 14.29 4.09 6.81
C VAL A 77 14.37 4.88 8.12
N LEU A 78 13.29 5.57 8.52
CA LEU A 78 13.30 6.45 9.70
C LEU A 78 13.30 5.68 11.02
N GLU A 79 12.71 4.48 11.04
CA GLU A 79 12.52 3.68 12.25
C GLU A 79 13.40 2.40 12.26
N ASP A 80 14.30 2.26 11.29
CA ASP A 80 15.21 1.10 11.11
C ASP A 80 14.46 -0.26 11.06
N LEU A 81 13.27 -0.24 10.45
CA LEU A 81 12.42 -1.42 10.33
C LEU A 81 12.79 -2.25 9.10
N HIS A 82 12.63 -3.56 9.21
CA HIS A 82 13.03 -4.52 8.19
C HIS A 82 11.85 -5.43 7.84
N LEU A 83 11.41 -5.35 6.58
CA LEU A 83 10.41 -6.26 6.03
C LEU A 83 11.00 -7.64 5.73
N THR A 84 10.18 -8.69 5.80
CA THR A 84 10.54 -10.03 5.33
C THR A 84 10.79 -10.03 3.82
N ASN A 85 11.40 -11.10 3.29
CA ASN A 85 11.62 -11.23 1.84
C ASN A 85 10.31 -11.15 1.04
N GLU A 86 9.26 -11.80 1.54
CA GLU A 86 7.93 -11.78 0.93
C GLU A 86 7.33 -10.36 0.93
N GLN A 87 7.36 -9.68 2.07
CA GLN A 87 6.86 -8.31 2.20
C GLN A 87 7.60 -7.32 1.30
N ARG A 88 8.93 -7.47 1.17
CA ARG A 88 9.74 -6.65 0.24
C ARG A 88 9.35 -6.87 -1.21
N GLU A 89 9.11 -8.12 -1.59
CA GLU A 89 8.69 -8.48 -2.94
C GLU A 89 7.32 -7.88 -3.26
N ILE A 90 6.36 -8.01 -2.35
CA ILE A 90 5.02 -7.41 -2.48
C ILE A 90 5.13 -5.88 -2.61
N LEU A 91 5.92 -5.22 -1.75
CA LEU A 91 6.12 -3.77 -1.80
C LEU A 91 6.72 -3.31 -3.14
N ASN A 92 7.69 -4.06 -3.68
CA ASN A 92 8.28 -3.78 -4.99
C ASN A 92 7.24 -3.91 -6.12
N GLN A 93 6.38 -4.92 -6.10
CA GLN A 93 5.32 -5.09 -7.10
C GLN A 93 4.30 -3.95 -7.03
N LEU A 94 3.87 -3.58 -5.82
CA LEU A 94 2.99 -2.43 -5.59
C LEU A 94 3.61 -1.12 -6.11
N ARG A 95 4.91 -0.91 -5.89
CA ARG A 95 5.66 0.23 -6.46
C ARG A 95 5.60 0.23 -7.99
N GLN A 96 5.80 -0.92 -8.64
CA GLN A 96 5.75 -0.99 -10.10
C GLN A 96 4.36 -0.70 -10.66
N LEU A 97 3.30 -1.16 -9.98
CA LEU A 97 1.91 -0.94 -10.39
C LEU A 97 1.47 0.51 -10.22
N THR A 98 2.09 1.25 -9.29
CA THR A 98 1.68 2.61 -8.92
C THR A 98 2.62 3.73 -9.38
N LYS A 99 3.81 3.42 -9.92
CA LYS A 99 4.85 4.40 -10.28
C LYS A 99 4.44 5.56 -11.21
N ASN A 100 3.39 5.36 -12.02
CA ASN A 100 2.92 6.35 -13.00
C ASN A 100 1.60 7.01 -12.58
N ILE A 101 1.16 6.82 -11.33
CA ILE A 101 -0.09 7.36 -10.83
C ILE A 101 0.13 8.77 -10.33
N ASN A 102 -0.76 9.68 -10.74
CA ASN A 102 -0.75 11.04 -10.27
C ASN A 102 -1.27 11.08 -8.82
N LEU A 103 -0.44 11.55 -7.89
CA LEU A 103 -0.72 11.61 -6.45
C LEU A 103 -1.20 12.99 -5.97
N SER A 104 -1.31 14.00 -6.84
CA SER A 104 -1.57 15.39 -6.45
C SER A 104 -2.84 15.59 -5.61
N PHE A 105 -3.85 14.73 -5.77
CA PHE A 105 -5.14 14.87 -5.10
C PHE A 105 -5.23 14.16 -3.75
N VAL A 106 -4.28 13.24 -3.46
CA VAL A 106 -4.32 12.42 -2.24
C VAL A 106 -3.31 12.88 -1.18
N TYR A 107 -2.41 13.82 -1.49
CA TYR A 107 -1.45 14.36 -0.52
C TYR A 107 -2.03 15.53 0.29
N GLN A 108 -2.54 15.22 1.48
CA GLN A 108 -3.13 16.21 2.39
C GLN A 108 -2.34 16.41 3.70
N SER A 109 -1.33 15.56 3.96
CA SER A 109 -0.52 15.58 5.20
C SER A 109 0.93 15.17 4.90
N PRO A 110 1.89 15.29 5.85
CA PRO A 110 3.27 14.83 5.66
C PRO A 110 3.38 13.35 5.28
N LEU A 111 4.38 12.99 4.45
CA LEU A 111 4.61 11.63 3.92
C LEU A 111 4.70 10.53 4.97
N THR A 112 5.11 10.88 6.18
CA THR A 112 5.33 9.96 7.30
C THR A 112 4.17 9.92 8.29
N SER A 113 3.13 10.74 8.08
CA SER A 113 1.96 10.77 8.95
C SER A 113 0.95 9.70 8.53
N PHE A 114 0.42 8.98 9.51
CA PHE A 114 -0.67 8.03 9.32
C PHE A 114 -1.99 8.69 8.93
N ASP A 115 -2.22 9.95 9.33
CA ASP A 115 -3.46 10.72 9.06
C ASP A 115 -3.77 10.84 7.57
N GLN A 116 -2.75 10.58 6.74
CA GLN A 116 -2.83 10.44 5.31
C GLN A 116 -3.86 9.41 4.80
N PHE A 117 -4.32 8.47 5.63
CA PHE A 117 -5.17 7.35 5.20
C PHE A 117 -6.54 7.27 5.89
N VAL A 118 -6.83 8.16 6.86
CA VAL A 118 -7.98 8.01 7.78
C VAL A 118 -9.27 8.68 7.28
N ASN A 119 -9.17 9.62 6.33
CA ASN A 119 -10.32 10.34 5.77
C ASN A 119 -11.18 9.46 4.88
#